data_AF-A0A1J3FXN8-F1
#
_entry.id   AF-A0A1J3FXN8-F1
#
_cell.length_a   1.000
_cell.length_b   1.000
_cell.length_c   1.000
_cell.angle_alpha   90.00
_cell.angle_beta   90.00
_cell.angle_gamma   90.00
#
_symmetry.space_group_name_H-M   'P 1'
#
loop_
_entity.id
_entity.type
_entity.pdbx_description
1 polymer ?
#
loop_
_entity_poly.entity_id
_entity_poly.type
_entity_poly.pdbx_seq_one_letter_code
_entity_poly.pdbx_strand_id
1 'polypeptide(L)'
;IGNMLVKFPSLLTNSLYKKIRPVVIFLLTRAGVSQKDIGKVIALDPALLGCSIGTKLEPNMRYYVSLGIRIHQLGEMIADFPMLLRYNVDNLRPKYSYLRRTMIRPLQDLIEFPRFFSYSLERRIIPRHTIMVENRVNFKLRYMLACTNEEKVARR
;
A
#
# COMPACT_ATOMS: atom_id res chain seq x y z
N ILE A 1 4.28 20.59 9.40
CA ILE A 1 5.41 19.99 10.17
C ILE A 1 5.22 20.16 11.68
N GLY A 2 4.95 21.36 12.21
CA GLY A 2 4.78 21.60 13.66
C GLY A 2 3.84 20.64 14.42
N ASN A 3 2.67 20.32 13.84
CA ASN A 3 1.69 19.44 14.49
C ASN A 3 2.11 17.94 14.54
N MET A 4 3.06 17.53 13.69
CA MET A 4 3.65 16.20 13.68
C MET A 4 4.68 16.03 14.80
N LEU A 5 5.35 17.13 15.19
CA LEU A 5 6.37 17.17 16.24
C LEU A 5 5.77 16.94 17.63
N VAL A 6 4.53 17.38 17.84
CA VAL A 6 3.80 17.17 19.11
C VAL A 6 3.42 15.70 19.29
N LYS A 7 3.09 14.99 18.21
CA LYS A 7 2.67 13.58 18.26
C LYS A 7 3.84 12.60 18.40
N PHE A 8 5.06 13.00 18.05
CA PHE A 8 6.23 12.13 18.09
C PHE A 8 7.47 12.86 18.64
N PRO A 9 7.53 13.09 19.97
CA PRO A 9 8.62 13.83 20.62
C PRO A 9 10.01 13.19 20.43
N SER A 10 10.07 11.88 20.23
CA SER A 10 11.32 11.14 19.98
C SER A 10 12.02 11.53 18.67
N LEU A 11 11.33 12.22 17.75
CA LEU A 11 11.91 12.73 16.50
C LEU A 11 12.79 13.99 16.71
N LEU A 12 12.84 14.54 17.93
CA LEU A 12 13.47 15.83 18.28
C LEU A 12 14.99 15.78 18.51
N THR A 13 15.67 14.64 18.36
CA THR A 13 17.15 14.68 18.40
C THR A 13 17.69 15.23 17.08
N ASN A 14 18.70 16.10 17.15
CA ASN A 14 19.35 16.71 15.97
C ASN A 14 19.84 15.66 14.95
N SER A 15 20.18 14.45 15.43
CA SER A 15 20.57 13.30 14.61
C SER A 15 19.37 12.61 13.94
N LEU A 16 18.27 12.39 14.67
CA LEU A 16 17.03 11.83 14.13
C LEU A 16 16.41 12.76 13.08
N TYR A 17 16.38 14.06 13.33
CA TYR A 17 15.85 15.04 12.37
C TYR A 17 16.56 14.98 11.01
N LYS A 18 17.90 14.80 11.01
CA LYS A 18 18.68 14.63 9.78
C LYS A 18 18.34 13.36 8.99
N LYS A 19 17.87 12.30 9.67
CA LYS A 19 17.44 11.03 9.02
C LYS A 19 15.98 11.06 8.56
N ILE A 20 15.12 11.76 9.31
CA ILE A 20 13.67 11.84 9.07
C ILE A 20 13.36 12.78 7.91
N ARG A 21 14.02 13.95 7.88
CA ARG A 21 13.76 15.01 6.89
C ARG A 21 13.86 14.52 5.44
N PRO A 22 14.88 13.75 5.02
CA PRO A 22 14.96 13.21 3.66
C PRO A 22 13.75 12.34 3.27
N VAL A 23 13.28 11.47 4.17
CA VAL A 23 12.13 10.58 3.90
C VAL A 23 10.85 11.41 3.75
N VAL A 24 10.64 12.39 4.63
CA VAL A 24 9.49 13.29 4.55
C VAL A 24 9.51 14.09 3.24
N ILE A 25 10.66 14.64 2.85
CA ILE A 25 10.81 15.34 1.56
C ILE A 25 10.50 14.39 0.40
N PHE A 26 11.03 13.17 0.42
CA PHE A 26 10.75 12.16 -0.60
C PHE A 26 9.25 11.87 -0.72
N LEU A 27 8.55 11.65 0.40
CA LEU A 27 7.12 11.35 0.40
C LEU A 27 6.32 12.50 -0.23
N LEU A 28 6.65 13.73 0.13
CA LEU A 28 5.96 14.94 -0.35
C LEU A 28 6.25 15.28 -1.82
N THR A 29 7.48 15.11 -2.26
CA THR A 29 7.94 15.63 -3.57
C THR A 29 8.05 14.58 -4.66
N ARG A 30 8.28 13.32 -4.29
CA ARG A 30 8.56 12.22 -5.23
C ARG A 30 7.48 11.15 -5.19
N ALA A 31 6.96 10.82 -4.00
CA ALA A 31 5.94 9.78 -3.84
C ALA A 31 4.49 10.30 -3.90
N GLY A 32 4.30 11.61 -4.04
CA GLY A 32 2.98 12.23 -4.26
C GLY A 32 2.11 12.39 -3.01
N VAL A 33 2.63 12.09 -1.81
CA VAL A 33 1.89 12.27 -0.55
C VAL A 33 1.63 13.75 -0.33
N SER A 34 0.38 14.12 -0.05
CA SER A 34 0.01 15.50 0.15
C SER A 34 0.49 16.05 1.51
N GLN A 35 0.64 17.37 1.63
CA GLN A 35 1.00 18.02 2.90
C GLN A 35 -0.04 17.77 4.00
N LYS A 36 -1.33 17.60 3.66
CA LYS A 36 -2.38 17.30 4.64
C LYS A 36 -2.24 15.86 5.17
N ASP A 37 -1.76 14.93 4.35
CA ASP A 37 -1.72 13.50 4.69
C ASP A 37 -0.40 13.05 5.30
N ILE A 38 0.68 13.83 5.17
CA ILE A 38 2.01 13.41 5.64
C ILE A 38 2.04 13.07 7.15
N GLY A 39 1.31 13.83 7.97
CA GLY A 39 1.19 13.54 9.41
C GLY A 39 0.49 12.21 9.67
N LYS A 40 -0.57 11.89 8.90
CA LYS A 40 -1.29 10.62 8.97
C LYS A 40 -0.39 9.45 8.52
N VAL A 41 0.33 9.60 7.41
CA VAL A 41 1.25 8.57 6.89
C VAL A 41 2.28 8.16 7.92
N ILE A 42 2.95 9.14 8.53
CA ILE A 42 4.00 8.84 9.52
C ILE A 42 3.41 8.30 10.81
N ALA A 43 2.21 8.76 11.22
CA ALA A 43 1.56 8.20 12.39
C ALA A 43 1.14 6.73 12.19
N LEU A 44 0.73 6.36 10.98
CA LEU A 44 0.32 5.00 10.63
C LEU A 44 1.50 4.04 10.44
N ASP A 45 2.65 4.52 9.94
CA ASP A 45 3.85 3.68 9.76
C ASP A 45 5.15 4.47 10.06
N PRO A 46 5.48 4.69 11.35
CA PRO A 46 6.71 5.40 11.74
C PRO A 46 7.99 4.74 11.21
N ALA A 47 7.96 3.43 10.94
CA ALA A 47 9.10 2.67 10.43
C ALA A 47 9.54 3.11 9.02
N LEU A 48 8.71 3.82 8.27
CA LEU A 48 9.10 4.44 7.00
C LEU A 48 10.30 5.38 7.16
N LEU A 49 10.40 6.09 8.29
CA LEU A 49 11.47 7.04 8.56
C LEU A 49 12.85 6.38 8.68
N GLY A 50 12.90 5.08 8.97
CA GLY A 50 14.12 4.29 9.01
C GLY A 50 14.50 3.65 7.67
N CYS A 51 13.65 3.76 6.65
CA CYS A 51 13.89 3.10 5.37
C CYS A 51 14.88 3.88 4.49
N SER A 52 15.76 3.16 3.80
CA SER A 52 16.62 3.75 2.77
C SER A 52 15.80 4.23 1.57
N ILE A 53 16.00 5.50 1.18
CA ILE A 53 15.32 6.04 -0.01
C ILE A 53 15.76 5.29 -1.25
N GLY A 54 17.07 5.22 -1.50
CA GLY A 54 17.62 4.67 -2.75
C GLY A 54 17.42 3.17 -2.93
N THR A 55 17.43 2.40 -1.84
CA THR A 55 17.35 0.92 -1.93
C THR A 55 15.98 0.36 -1.55
N LYS A 56 15.09 1.15 -0.94
CA LYS A 56 13.76 0.67 -0.51
C LYS A 56 12.61 1.50 -1.04
N LEU A 57 12.57 2.79 -0.70
CA LEU A 57 11.39 3.62 -0.98
C LEU A 57 11.26 3.99 -2.46
N GLU A 58 12.35 4.43 -3.08
CA GLU A 58 12.36 4.84 -4.48
C GLU A 58 12.13 3.66 -5.45
N PRO A 59 12.75 2.48 -5.28
CA PRO A 59 12.43 1.31 -6.09
C PRO A 59 10.95 0.89 -6.00
N ASN A 60 10.36 0.92 -4.79
CA ASN A 60 8.93 0.62 -4.62
C ASN A 60 8.05 1.66 -5.33
N MET A 61 8.33 2.96 -5.14
CA MET A 61 7.61 4.04 -5.82
C MET A 61 7.68 3.88 -7.35
N ARG A 62 8.88 3.66 -7.89
CA ARG A 62 9.10 3.47 -9.34
C ARG A 62 8.35 2.26 -9.87
N TYR A 63 8.27 1.18 -9.09
CA TYR A 63 7.49 0.00 -9.47
C TYR A 63 6.01 0.37 -9.66
N TYR A 64 5.36 1.03 -8.70
CA TYR A 64 3.95 1.43 -8.85
C TYR A 64 3.72 2.37 -10.03
N VAL A 65 4.62 3.33 -10.25
CA VAL A 65 4.58 4.23 -11.42
C VAL A 65 4.71 3.44 -12.73
N SER A 66 5.58 2.43 -12.78
CA SER A 66 5.72 1.56 -13.96
C SER A 66 4.49 0.72 -14.28
N LEU A 67 3.55 0.57 -13.32
CA LEU A 67 2.25 -0.07 -13.56
C LEU A 67 1.26 0.87 -14.25
N GLY A 68 1.61 2.15 -14.44
CA GLY A 68 0.72 3.20 -14.96
C GLY A 68 -0.02 3.98 -13.88
N ILE A 69 0.33 3.82 -12.61
CA ILE A 69 -0.27 4.58 -11.50
C ILE A 69 0.33 5.99 -11.50
N ARG A 70 -0.53 7.01 -11.59
CA ARG A 70 -0.10 8.40 -11.55
C ARG A 70 0.40 8.77 -10.15
N ILE A 71 1.39 9.67 -10.06
CA ILE A 71 2.02 10.05 -8.78
C ILE A 71 1.01 10.53 -7.73
N HIS A 72 0.00 11.32 -8.10
CA HIS A 72 -1.01 11.77 -7.14
C HIS A 72 -1.85 10.60 -6.59
N GLN A 73 -2.24 9.65 -7.45
CA GLN A 73 -2.98 8.45 -7.03
C GLN A 73 -2.11 7.59 -6.12
N LEU A 74 -0.84 7.43 -6.44
CA LEU A 74 0.11 6.74 -5.57
C LEU A 74 0.21 7.43 -4.19
N GLY A 75 0.22 8.76 -4.16
CA GLY A 75 0.18 9.55 -2.93
C GLY A 75 -1.03 9.23 -2.06
N GLU A 76 -2.23 9.17 -2.65
CA GLU A 76 -3.47 8.76 -1.98
C GLU A 76 -3.39 7.31 -1.48
N MET A 77 -2.87 6.40 -2.30
CA MET A 77 -2.67 5.00 -1.91
C MET A 77 -1.72 4.87 -0.71
N ILE A 78 -0.62 5.63 -0.69
CA ILE A 78 0.33 5.67 0.44
C ILE A 78 -0.32 6.30 1.67
N ALA A 79 -1.12 7.35 1.51
CA ALA A 79 -1.87 7.97 2.60
C ALA A 79 -2.82 7.00 3.30
N ASP A 80 -3.40 6.06 2.56
CA ASP A 80 -4.30 5.04 3.10
C ASP A 80 -3.59 3.77 3.57
N PHE A 81 -2.47 3.41 2.93
CA PHE A 81 -1.69 2.24 3.30
C PHE A 81 -0.17 2.47 3.14
N PRO A 82 0.48 3.13 4.12
CA PRO A 82 1.90 3.51 4.01
C PRO A 82 2.87 2.34 3.80
N MET A 83 2.50 1.15 4.28
CA MET A 83 3.27 -0.08 4.12
C MET A 83 3.53 -0.46 2.65
N LEU A 84 2.80 0.11 1.69
CA LEU A 84 3.06 -0.07 0.25
C LEU A 84 4.53 0.14 -0.13
N LEU A 85 5.21 1.11 0.48
CA LEU A 85 6.60 1.45 0.18
C LEU A 85 7.63 0.52 0.86
N ARG A 86 7.18 -0.36 1.77
CA ARG A 86 8.06 -1.26 2.52
C ARG A 86 8.02 -2.70 2.03
N TYR A 87 7.16 -3.04 1.07
CA TYR A 87 7.18 -4.37 0.47
C TYR A 87 8.47 -4.62 -0.32
N ASN A 88 8.77 -5.91 -0.54
CA ASN A 88 9.69 -6.29 -1.59
C ASN A 88 8.93 -6.31 -2.91
N VAL A 89 9.42 -5.59 -3.92
CA VAL A 89 8.83 -5.55 -5.27
C VAL A 89 8.69 -6.95 -5.85
N ASP A 90 9.62 -7.86 -5.55
CA ASP A 90 9.56 -9.25 -6.00
C ASP A 90 8.34 -9.99 -5.45
N ASN A 91 7.85 -9.60 -4.27
CA ASN A 91 6.62 -10.15 -3.69
C ASN A 91 5.36 -9.47 -4.25
N LEU A 92 5.48 -8.27 -4.81
CA LEU A 92 4.35 -7.53 -5.40
C LEU A 92 4.07 -7.98 -6.83
N ARG A 93 5.11 -8.23 -7.63
CA ARG A 93 5.03 -8.65 -9.03
C ARG A 93 4.10 -9.85 -9.27
N PRO A 94 4.22 -10.99 -8.55
CA PRO A 94 3.34 -12.13 -8.78
C PRO A 94 1.88 -11.80 -8.43
N LYS A 95 1.64 -11.02 -7.37
CA LYS A 95 0.28 -10.58 -6.98
C LYS A 95 -0.35 -9.69 -8.05
N TYR A 96 0.41 -8.73 -8.58
CA TYR A 96 -0.07 -7.87 -9.66
C TYR A 96 -0.30 -8.64 -10.97
N SER A 97 0.61 -9.55 -11.31
CA SER A 97 0.48 -10.42 -12.49
C SER A 97 -0.80 -11.24 -12.40
N TYR A 98 -1.07 -11.86 -11.25
CA TYR A 98 -2.30 -12.61 -11.02
C TYR A 98 -3.56 -11.74 -11.15
N LEU A 99 -3.56 -10.54 -10.56
CA LEU A 99 -4.66 -9.59 -10.66
C LEU A 99 -5.00 -9.23 -12.12
N ARG A 100 -3.98 -8.94 -12.94
CA ARG A 100 -4.17 -8.47 -14.32
C ARG A 100 -4.38 -9.59 -15.33
N ARG A 101 -3.65 -10.70 -15.20
CA ARG A 101 -3.60 -11.77 -16.20
C ARG A 101 -4.52 -12.95 -15.88
N THR A 102 -4.79 -13.21 -14.60
CA THR A 102 -5.63 -14.35 -14.18
C THR A 102 -7.02 -13.89 -13.76
N MET A 103 -7.10 -12.85 -12.92
CA MET A 103 -8.40 -12.30 -12.49
C MET A 103 -8.99 -11.30 -13.49
N ILE A 104 -8.22 -10.87 -14.50
CA ILE A 104 -8.61 -9.89 -15.53
C ILE A 104 -9.22 -8.61 -14.92
N ARG A 105 -8.65 -8.11 -13.83
CA ARG A 105 -9.17 -6.92 -13.12
C ARG A 105 -8.51 -5.64 -13.58
N PRO A 106 -9.22 -4.50 -13.71
CA PRO A 106 -8.63 -3.21 -14.07
C PRO A 106 -7.57 -2.76 -13.04
N LEU A 107 -6.59 -1.95 -13.46
CA LEU A 107 -5.64 -1.31 -12.54
C LEU A 107 -6.36 -0.48 -11.46
N GLN A 108 -7.50 0.10 -11.82
CA GLN A 108 -8.34 0.91 -10.93
C GLN A 108 -8.71 0.17 -9.64
N ASP A 109 -8.96 -1.13 -9.70
CA ASP A 109 -9.27 -1.93 -8.52
C ASP A 109 -8.13 -1.94 -7.49
N LEU A 110 -6.88 -1.93 -7.98
CA LEU A 110 -5.71 -1.88 -7.13
C LEU A 110 -5.54 -0.50 -6.50
N ILE A 111 -5.85 0.56 -7.24
CA ILE A 111 -5.81 1.94 -6.74
C ILE A 111 -6.88 2.12 -5.66
N GLU A 112 -8.10 1.61 -5.87
CA GLU A 112 -9.18 1.64 -4.88
C GLU A 112 -8.92 0.76 -3.65
N PHE A 113 -8.08 -0.27 -3.78
CA PHE A 113 -7.78 -1.19 -2.68
C PHE A 113 -6.30 -1.60 -2.64
N PRO A 114 -5.38 -0.70 -2.23
CA PRO A 114 -3.94 -0.97 -2.24
C PRO A 114 -3.53 -2.08 -1.26
N ARG A 115 -4.35 -2.29 -0.23
CA ARG A 115 -4.22 -3.39 0.74
C ARG A 115 -4.32 -4.77 0.08
N PHE A 116 -4.73 -4.88 -1.18
CA PHE A 116 -4.57 -6.09 -1.99
C PHE A 116 -3.18 -6.74 -1.82
N PHE A 117 -2.11 -5.93 -1.84
CA PHE A 117 -0.74 -6.42 -1.71
C PHE A 117 -0.38 -6.96 -0.33
N SER A 118 -1.18 -6.70 0.72
CA SER A 118 -0.94 -7.26 2.04
C SER A 118 -1.38 -8.71 2.18
N TYR A 119 -2.27 -9.19 1.31
CA TYR A 119 -2.75 -10.57 1.35
C TYR A 119 -1.77 -11.53 0.67
N SER A 120 -1.64 -12.74 1.20
CA SER A 120 -0.86 -13.81 0.56
C SER A 120 -1.52 -14.18 -0.77
N LEU A 121 -0.70 -14.39 -1.81
CA LEU A 121 -1.19 -14.82 -3.11
C LEU A 121 -1.80 -16.21 -3.01
N GLU A 122 -1.04 -17.13 -2.42
CA GLU A 122 -1.31 -18.57 -2.35
C GLU A 122 -2.39 -18.90 -1.31
N ARG A 123 -2.32 -18.27 -0.13
CA ARG A 123 -3.20 -18.62 0.99
C ARG A 123 -4.50 -17.81 1.02
N ARG A 124 -4.59 -16.70 0.26
CA ARG A 124 -5.73 -15.78 0.37
C ARG A 124 -6.28 -15.31 -0.96
N ILE A 125 -5.45 -14.78 -1.86
CA ILE A 125 -5.95 -14.21 -3.13
C ILE A 125 -6.47 -15.33 -4.04
N ILE A 126 -5.66 -16.36 -4.30
CA ILE A 126 -6.03 -17.47 -5.18
C ILE A 126 -7.27 -18.20 -4.66
N PRO A 127 -7.33 -18.69 -3.39
CA PRO A 127 -8.49 -19.46 -2.94
C PRO A 127 -9.80 -18.67 -2.99
N ARG A 128 -9.77 -17.38 -2.65
CA ARG A 128 -10.98 -16.52 -2.69
C ARG A 128 -11.42 -16.21 -4.11
N HIS A 129 -10.48 -16.00 -5.02
CA HIS A 129 -10.80 -15.84 -6.43
C HIS A 129 -11.42 -17.12 -7.02
N THR A 130 -10.87 -18.30 -6.72
CA THR A 130 -11.41 -19.59 -7.17
C THR A 130 -12.85 -19.78 -6.73
N ILE A 131 -13.16 -19.55 -5.45
CA ILE A 131 -14.54 -19.63 -4.93
C ILE A 131 -15.48 -18.68 -5.69
N MET A 132 -15.03 -17.47 -6.01
CA MET A 132 -15.84 -16.52 -6.77
C MET A 132 -16.14 -17.00 -8.19
N VAL A 133 -15.15 -17.58 -8.88
CA VAL A 133 -15.29 -18.14 -10.22
C VAL A 133 -16.25 -19.33 -10.22
N GLU A 134 -16.10 -20.26 -9.27
CA GLU A 134 -16.98 -21.43 -9.11
C GLU A 134 -18.45 -21.01 -8.91
N ASN A 135 -18.66 -19.98 -8.08
CA ASN A 135 -19.99 -19.43 -7.81
C ASN A 135 -20.48 -18.45 -8.87
N ARG A 136 -19.69 -18.19 -9.94
CA ARG A 136 -20.00 -17.22 -11.01
C ARG A 136 -20.35 -15.82 -10.50
N VAL A 137 -19.73 -15.41 -9.40
CA VAL A 137 -19.93 -14.10 -8.78
C VAL A 137 -18.69 -13.22 -8.93
N ASN A 138 -18.93 -11.91 -8.98
CA ASN A 138 -17.86 -10.94 -9.11
C ASN A 138 -18.03 -9.78 -8.11
N PHE A 139 -17.19 -9.75 -7.07
CA PHE A 139 -17.17 -8.73 -6.01
C PHE A 139 -15.95 -7.83 -6.11
N LYS A 140 -16.05 -6.60 -5.57
CA LYS A 140 -14.86 -5.74 -5.39
C LYS A 140 -13.82 -6.44 -4.52
N LEU A 141 -12.54 -6.20 -4.79
CA LEU A 141 -11.40 -6.83 -4.10
C LEU A 141 -11.50 -6.75 -2.57
N ARG A 142 -11.92 -5.59 -2.04
CA ARG A 142 -12.12 -5.40 -0.60
C ARG A 142 -13.10 -6.40 0.00
N TYR A 143 -14.20 -6.71 -0.68
CA TYR A 143 -15.19 -7.67 -0.18
C TYR A 143 -14.71 -9.11 -0.36
N MET A 144 -14.03 -9.40 -1.48
CA MET A 144 -13.42 -10.71 -1.73
C MET A 144 -12.38 -11.08 -0.65
N LEU A 145 -11.56 -10.11 -0.24
CA LEU A 145 -10.37 -10.37 0.58
C LEU A 145 -10.54 -10.03 2.07
N ALA A 146 -11.46 -9.13 2.43
CA ALA A 146 -11.71 -8.78 3.82
C ALA A 146 -12.56 -9.83 4.57
N CYS A 147 -13.44 -10.57 3.89
CA CYS A 147 -14.26 -11.61 4.54
C CYS A 147 -13.36 -12.63 5.25
N THR A 148 -13.44 -12.72 6.57
CA THR A 148 -12.84 -13.81 7.36
C THR A 148 -13.47 -15.15 6.94
N ASN A 149 -12.79 -16.26 7.24
CA ASN A 149 -13.25 -17.59 6.82
C ASN A 149 -14.57 -18.02 7.51
N GLU A 150 -15.15 -17.21 8.38
CA GLU A 150 -16.32 -17.55 9.21
C GLU A 150 -17.66 -16.98 8.73
N GLU A 151 -17.70 -16.02 7.80
CA GLU A 151 -18.95 -15.27 7.53
C GLU A 151 -19.79 -15.75 6.33
N LYS A 152 -19.59 -16.94 5.78
CA LYS A 152 -20.43 -17.42 4.66
C LYS A 152 -20.85 -18.90 4.73
N VAL A 153 -21.22 -19.37 5.92
CA VAL A 153 -22.10 -20.57 6.06
C VAL A 153 -23.53 -20.18 6.47
N ALA A 154 -23.79 -18.91 6.79
CA ALA A 154 -25.15 -18.42 7.05
C ALA A 154 -25.54 -17.39 5.98
N ARG A 155 -26.50 -17.79 5.13
CA ARG A 155 -27.25 -17.02 4.10
C ARG A 155 -27.01 -17.50 2.67
N ARG A 156 -27.44 -18.72 2.39
CA ARG A 156 -28.56 -19.02 1.48
C ARG A 156 -29.02 -20.45 1.70
#